data_AF-A0A3L7BWT1-F1
#
_entry.id   AF-A0A3L7BWT1-F1
#
_cell.length_a   1.000
_cell.length_b   1.000
_cell.length_c   1.000
_cell.angle_alpha   90.00
_cell.angle_beta   90.00
_cell.angle_gamma   90.00
#
_symmetry.space_group_name_H-M   'P 1'
#
loop_
_entity.id
_entity.type
_entity.pdbx_description
1 polymer ?
#
loop_
_entity_poly.entity_id
_entity_poly.type
_entity_poly.pdbx_seq_one_letter_code
_entity_poly.pdbx_strand_id
1 'polypeptide(L)'
;MTRRSLLAPLLTVLLLAAACAGPPASTPSAAPQPAPASPAASAAAGDALSGIDVVFLSTMVGHSERTLQIVRLARDRVRDGSLRTLAAAIEVTEADELTAMRGWLPTAGPGASAGGHHHAGHGDDAALDRLRAASDADVDRVLREVLADHQRAAADLARAQVDVGRSQQVRDLARRIEQSRTAEVELLTGPPAARR
;
A
#
# COMPACT_ATOMS: atom_id res chain seq x y z
N MET A 1 5.94 -34.47 25.58
CA MET A 1 4.78 -34.79 26.45
C MET A 1 4.23 -33.47 26.98
N THR A 2 2.94 -33.22 27.17
CA THR A 2 1.75 -34.09 27.32
C THR A 2 0.59 -33.67 26.39
N ARG A 3 -0.22 -34.62 25.91
CA ARG A 3 -1.58 -34.32 25.38
C ARG A 3 -2.53 -34.01 26.55
N ARG A 4 -3.58 -33.22 26.31
CA ARG A 4 -4.80 -33.18 27.13
C ARG A 4 -6.00 -32.84 26.24
N SER A 5 -6.95 -33.75 26.15
CA SER A 5 -8.22 -33.60 25.43
C SER A 5 -9.35 -34.03 26.36
N LEU A 6 -10.32 -33.16 26.58
CA LEU A 6 -11.58 -33.41 27.27
C LEU A 6 -12.64 -32.59 26.50
N LEU A 7 -13.58 -33.23 25.80
CA LEU A 7 -14.84 -33.82 26.29
C LEU A 7 -15.89 -32.75 26.67
N ALA A 8 -16.90 -32.63 25.81
CA ALA A 8 -18.16 -31.95 26.08
C ALA A 8 -19.26 -32.97 26.45
N PRO A 9 -20.27 -32.56 27.25
CA PRO A 9 -21.57 -33.25 27.23
C PRO A 9 -22.81 -32.33 27.30
N LEU A 10 -23.88 -32.76 26.62
CA LEU A 10 -25.34 -32.60 26.85
C LEU A 10 -25.94 -31.20 27.19
N LEU A 11 -27.12 -30.73 26.71
CA LEU A 11 -28.38 -31.29 26.14
C LEU A 11 -29.53 -31.51 27.16
N THR A 12 -30.51 -30.58 27.13
CA THR A 12 -31.90 -30.64 27.68
C THR A 12 -32.77 -29.61 26.92
N VAL A 13 -34.06 -29.75 26.54
CA VAL A 13 -35.27 -30.52 26.96
C VAL A 13 -36.11 -29.79 28.04
N LEU A 14 -37.44 -29.56 27.94
CA LEU A 14 -38.46 -29.66 26.84
C LEU A 14 -39.84 -29.06 27.30
N LEU A 15 -40.73 -28.64 26.37
CA LEU A 15 -42.19 -28.30 26.54
C LEU A 15 -42.49 -27.00 27.35
N LEU A 16 -43.67 -26.37 27.40
CA LEU A 16 -45.06 -26.54 26.87
C LEU A 16 -45.50 -25.26 26.08
N ALA A 17 -46.56 -25.12 25.26
CA ALA A 17 -47.73 -25.88 24.80
C ALA A 17 -49.13 -25.35 25.26
N ALA A 18 -50.09 -25.27 24.30
CA ALA A 18 -51.51 -24.83 24.37
C ALA A 18 -51.83 -23.33 24.69
N ALA A 19 -53.04 -22.79 24.46
CA ALA A 19 -53.93 -22.72 23.27
C ALA A 19 -55.25 -21.98 23.64
N CYS A 20 -55.80 -21.12 22.76
CA CYS A 20 -57.18 -20.61 22.83
C CYS A 20 -57.62 -20.00 21.48
N ALA A 21 -58.93 -19.97 21.18
CA ALA A 21 -59.46 -19.50 19.88
C ALA A 21 -60.78 -18.71 20.03
N GLY A 22 -61.10 -17.86 19.05
CA GLY A 22 -62.35 -17.09 18.99
C GLY A 22 -62.69 -16.60 17.56
N PRO A 23 -63.95 -16.21 17.26
CA PRO A 23 -64.46 -16.12 15.89
C PRO A 23 -64.23 -14.76 15.19
N PRO A 24 -64.40 -14.69 13.85
CA PRO A 24 -64.12 -13.49 13.05
C PRO A 24 -65.27 -12.48 13.04
N ALA A 25 -64.93 -11.21 12.85
CA ALA A 25 -65.84 -10.13 12.47
C ALA A 25 -65.33 -9.43 11.20
N SER A 26 -66.18 -9.28 10.19
CA SER A 26 -65.79 -8.78 8.87
C SER A 26 -65.90 -7.26 8.76
N THR A 27 -64.80 -6.59 8.39
CA THR A 27 -64.82 -5.20 7.90
C THR A 27 -63.92 -5.07 6.67
N PRO A 28 -64.41 -4.59 5.51
CA PRO A 28 -63.57 -4.35 4.34
C PRO A 28 -62.90 -2.98 4.45
N SER A 29 -61.58 -2.93 4.67
CA SER A 29 -60.82 -1.68 4.63
C SER A 29 -59.39 -1.90 4.13
N ALA A 30 -58.99 -1.07 3.16
CA ALA A 30 -57.65 -0.85 2.61
C ALA A 30 -56.64 -2.02 2.58
N ALA A 31 -56.30 -2.48 1.38
CA ALA A 31 -55.09 -3.28 1.19
C ALA A 31 -53.83 -2.46 1.59
N PRO A 32 -52.90 -3.01 2.38
CA PRO A 32 -51.68 -2.30 2.76
C PRO A 32 -50.76 -2.16 1.55
N GLN A 33 -50.51 -0.92 1.11
CA GLN A 33 -49.44 -0.68 0.15
C GLN A 33 -48.08 -0.93 0.82
N PRO A 34 -47.15 -1.64 0.17
CA PRO A 34 -45.79 -1.77 0.70
C PRO A 34 -45.14 -0.39 0.72
N ALA A 35 -44.69 0.05 1.89
CA ALA A 35 -43.87 1.26 1.99
C ALA A 35 -42.61 1.07 1.12
N PRO A 36 -42.17 2.10 0.37
CA PRO A 36 -40.92 2.02 -0.37
C PRO A 36 -39.79 1.77 0.62
N ALA A 37 -39.11 0.64 0.48
CA ALA A 37 -37.97 0.32 1.34
C ALA A 37 -36.90 1.39 1.13
N SER A 38 -36.60 2.15 2.18
CA SER A 38 -35.45 3.06 2.19
C SER A 38 -34.21 2.27 1.76
N PRO A 39 -33.42 2.72 0.78
CA PRO A 39 -32.17 2.05 0.47
C PRO A 39 -31.28 2.15 1.71
N ALA A 40 -31.05 1.01 2.37
CA ALA A 40 -30.01 0.88 3.36
C ALA A 40 -28.69 1.11 2.61
N ALA A 41 -28.20 2.36 2.65
CA ALA A 41 -26.98 2.77 1.96
C ALA A 41 -25.84 1.88 2.45
N SER A 42 -25.39 0.97 1.57
CA SER A 42 -24.50 -0.12 1.97
C SER A 42 -23.23 0.44 2.61
N ALA A 43 -22.78 -0.17 3.70
CA ALA A 43 -21.62 0.26 4.49
C ALA A 43 -20.28 -0.06 3.80
N ALA A 44 -20.18 0.21 2.51
CA ALA A 44 -19.03 -0.03 1.62
C ALA A 44 -18.24 1.27 1.33
N ALA A 45 -18.37 2.30 2.18
CA ALA A 45 -17.68 3.58 2.01
C ALA A 45 -16.19 3.57 2.45
N GLY A 46 -15.63 2.39 2.78
CA GLY A 46 -14.26 2.24 3.29
C GLY A 46 -13.18 1.93 2.24
N ASP A 47 -13.54 1.33 1.10
CA ASP A 47 -12.58 0.89 0.08
C ASP A 47 -12.40 1.87 -1.09
N ALA A 48 -13.33 2.81 -1.27
CA ALA A 48 -13.22 3.82 -2.31
C ALA A 48 -12.01 4.75 -2.06
N LEU A 49 -11.13 4.90 -3.05
CA LEU A 49 -10.02 5.84 -3.01
C LEU A 49 -10.55 7.28 -2.86
N SER A 50 -10.06 7.98 -1.83
CA SER A 50 -10.29 9.42 -1.69
C SER A 50 -9.24 10.22 -2.44
N GLY A 51 -9.47 11.53 -2.61
CA GLY A 51 -8.54 12.41 -3.34
C GLY A 51 -7.11 12.39 -2.80
N ILE A 52 -6.91 12.27 -1.48
CA ILE A 52 -5.57 12.17 -0.89
C ILE A 52 -4.91 10.82 -1.16
N ASP A 53 -5.69 9.73 -1.19
CA ASP A 53 -5.19 8.40 -1.55
C ASP A 53 -4.73 8.36 -3.02
N VAL A 54 -5.49 9.00 -3.93
CA VAL A 54 -5.13 9.14 -5.36
C VAL A 54 -3.87 9.98 -5.54
N VAL A 55 -3.72 11.08 -4.79
CA VAL A 55 -2.50 11.90 -4.81
C VAL A 55 -1.29 11.09 -4.32
N PHE A 56 -1.38 10.42 -3.18
CA PHE A 56 -0.31 9.58 -2.65
C PHE A 56 0.12 8.50 -3.66
N LEU A 57 -0.84 7.74 -4.21
CA LEU A 57 -0.54 6.70 -5.20
C LEU A 57 0.13 7.28 -6.45
N SER A 58 -0.34 8.44 -6.94
CA SER A 58 0.25 9.10 -8.12
C SER A 58 1.68 9.59 -7.86
N THR A 59 1.93 10.20 -6.70
CA THR A 59 3.27 10.65 -6.30
C THR A 59 4.22 9.46 -6.10
N MET A 60 3.78 8.41 -5.41
CA MET A 60 4.61 7.25 -5.11
C MET A 60 4.90 6.39 -6.35
N VAL A 61 3.99 6.34 -7.34
CA VAL A 61 4.28 5.80 -8.68
C VAL A 61 5.50 6.49 -9.32
N GLY A 62 5.51 7.83 -9.35
CA GLY A 62 6.67 8.58 -9.88
C GLY A 62 7.94 8.40 -9.04
N HIS A 63 7.79 8.23 -7.72
CA HIS A 63 8.90 7.97 -6.81
C HIS A 63 9.57 6.62 -7.07
N SER A 64 8.78 5.54 -7.16
CA SER A 64 9.28 4.19 -7.49
C SER A 64 9.83 4.12 -8.92
N GLU A 65 9.21 4.79 -9.90
CA GLU A 65 9.78 4.93 -11.25
C GLU A 65 11.18 5.55 -11.23
N ARG A 66 11.46 6.48 -10.31
CA ARG A 66 12.79 7.05 -10.11
C ARG A 66 13.73 6.13 -9.34
N THR A 67 13.27 5.38 -8.33
CA THR A 67 14.10 4.35 -7.67
C THR A 67 14.59 3.34 -8.69
N LEU A 68 13.70 2.85 -9.55
CA LEU A 68 14.02 1.91 -10.62
C LEU A 68 15.07 2.47 -11.60
N GLN A 69 15.07 3.78 -11.87
CA GLN A 69 16.12 4.41 -12.68
C GLN A 69 17.47 4.47 -11.95
N ILE A 70 17.48 4.84 -10.67
CA ILE A 70 18.68 4.92 -9.82
C ILE A 70 19.39 3.56 -9.75
N VAL A 71 18.68 2.49 -9.38
CA VAL A 71 19.27 1.16 -9.20
C VAL A 71 19.74 0.54 -10.52
N ARG A 72 19.01 0.77 -11.63
CA ARG A 72 19.40 0.29 -12.97
C ARG A 72 20.64 1.00 -13.51
N LEU A 73 20.75 2.31 -13.30
CA LEU A 73 21.88 3.12 -13.73
C LEU A 73 23.21 2.68 -13.06
N ALA A 74 23.15 2.23 -11.81
CA ALA A 74 24.33 1.78 -11.08
C ALA A 74 24.62 0.27 -11.22
N ARG A 75 23.62 -0.56 -11.55
CA ARG A 75 23.62 -2.04 -11.43
C ARG A 75 24.96 -2.71 -11.77
N ASP A 76 25.48 -2.44 -12.97
CA ASP A 76 26.65 -3.15 -13.51
C ASP A 76 27.99 -2.55 -13.03
N ARG A 77 27.94 -1.38 -12.36
CA ARG A 77 29.10 -0.65 -11.82
C ARG A 77 29.37 -0.98 -10.34
N VAL A 78 28.33 -1.30 -9.56
CA VAL A 78 28.42 -1.52 -8.10
C VAL A 78 29.45 -2.59 -7.74
N ARG A 79 30.42 -2.25 -6.86
CA ARG A 79 31.54 -3.12 -6.47
C ARG A 79 31.25 -3.92 -5.19
N ASP A 80 30.57 -3.31 -4.23
CA ASP A 80 30.11 -3.93 -2.98
C ASP A 80 28.96 -4.93 -3.25
N GLY A 81 29.22 -6.22 -2.99
CA GLY A 81 28.24 -7.29 -3.17
C GLY A 81 27.02 -7.20 -2.25
N SER A 82 27.15 -6.59 -1.06
CA SER A 82 26.03 -6.33 -0.15
C SER A 82 25.15 -5.21 -0.71
N LEU A 83 25.76 -4.11 -1.17
CA LEU A 83 25.04 -3.03 -1.84
C LEU A 83 24.35 -3.49 -3.13
N ARG A 84 25.00 -4.35 -3.92
CA ARG A 84 24.42 -4.95 -5.13
C ARG A 84 23.20 -5.81 -4.82
N THR A 85 23.29 -6.62 -3.77
CA THR A 85 22.17 -7.46 -3.29
C THR A 85 21.00 -6.59 -2.81
N LEU A 86 21.29 -5.53 -2.05
CA LEU A 86 20.29 -4.58 -1.56
C LEU A 86 19.60 -3.84 -2.72
N ALA A 87 20.36 -3.28 -3.66
CA ALA A 87 19.81 -2.56 -4.81
C ALA A 87 18.92 -3.46 -5.69
N ALA A 88 19.26 -4.75 -5.84
CA ALA A 88 18.42 -5.72 -6.54
C ALA A 88 17.12 -6.07 -5.78
N ALA A 89 17.18 -6.22 -4.45
CA ALA A 89 16.00 -6.44 -3.63
C ALA A 89 15.04 -5.22 -3.62
N ILE A 90 15.62 -4.02 -3.61
CA ILE A 90 14.89 -2.76 -3.80
C ILE A 90 14.22 -2.72 -5.17
N GLU A 91 14.94 -3.05 -6.26
CA GLU A 91 14.38 -3.04 -7.61
C GLU A 91 13.14 -3.94 -7.77
N VAL A 92 13.18 -5.16 -7.19
CA VAL A 92 12.04 -6.09 -7.22
C VAL A 92 10.87 -5.53 -6.41
N THR A 93 11.11 -5.10 -5.17
CA THR A 93 10.08 -4.60 -4.26
C THR A 93 9.38 -3.36 -4.85
N GLU A 94 10.15 -2.38 -5.33
CA GLU A 94 9.64 -1.16 -5.96
C GLU A 94 8.84 -1.46 -7.26
N ALA A 95 9.21 -2.49 -8.02
CA ALA A 95 8.50 -2.86 -9.24
C ALA A 95 7.14 -3.52 -8.98
N ASP A 96 7.05 -4.37 -7.95
CA ASP A 96 5.78 -4.98 -7.52
C ASP A 96 4.85 -3.93 -6.91
N GLU A 97 5.38 -3.02 -6.08
CA GLU A 97 4.62 -1.91 -5.50
C GLU A 97 4.15 -0.92 -6.57
N LEU A 98 5.00 -0.54 -7.53
CA LEU A 98 4.64 0.27 -8.71
C LEU A 98 3.50 -0.38 -9.52
N THR A 99 3.53 -1.70 -9.68
CA THR A 99 2.49 -2.45 -10.38
C THR A 99 1.16 -2.43 -9.62
N ALA A 100 1.20 -2.61 -8.29
CA ALA A 100 0.02 -2.52 -7.44
C ALA A 100 -0.61 -1.11 -7.46
N MET A 101 0.19 -0.06 -7.29
CA MET A 101 -0.31 1.33 -7.27
C MET A 101 -0.95 1.73 -8.60
N ARG A 102 -0.32 1.39 -9.73
CA ARG A 102 -0.89 1.61 -11.07
C ARG A 102 -2.18 0.82 -11.30
N GLY A 103 -2.32 -0.35 -10.69
CA GLY A 103 -3.53 -1.18 -10.76
C GLY A 103 -4.69 -0.69 -9.88
N TRP A 104 -4.44 0.19 -8.90
CA TRP A 104 -5.47 0.77 -8.03
C TRP A 104 -5.89 2.18 -8.46
N LEU A 105 -4.98 2.95 -9.07
CA LEU A 105 -5.31 4.25 -9.63
C LEU A 105 -6.43 4.12 -10.68
N PRO A 106 -7.48 4.96 -10.63
CA PRO A 106 -8.59 4.86 -11.56
C PRO A 106 -8.09 5.10 -12.98
N THR A 107 -8.45 4.21 -13.91
CA THR A 107 -8.03 4.34 -15.31
C THR A 107 -8.58 5.62 -15.91
N ALA A 108 -7.67 6.55 -16.17
CA ALA A 108 -7.85 7.68 -17.06
C ALA A 108 -8.66 7.26 -18.30
N GLY A 109 -9.85 7.85 -18.49
CA GLY A 109 -10.63 7.66 -19.71
C GLY A 109 -9.87 8.17 -20.94
N PRO A 110 -10.28 7.82 -22.17
CA PRO A 110 -9.57 8.22 -23.40
C PRO A 110 -9.34 9.74 -23.46
N GLY A 111 -8.09 10.17 -23.27
CA GLY A 111 -7.68 11.58 -23.18
C GLY A 111 -7.10 12.02 -21.83
N ALA A 112 -7.31 11.29 -20.73
CA ALA A 112 -6.75 11.64 -19.41
C ALA A 112 -5.30 11.16 -19.19
N SER A 113 -4.68 10.50 -20.19
CA SER A 113 -3.21 10.37 -20.33
C SER A 113 -2.53 11.70 -20.72
N ALA A 114 -2.88 12.76 -19.99
CA ALA A 114 -2.38 14.13 -20.14
C ALA A 114 -2.08 14.78 -18.76
N GLY A 115 -2.47 14.14 -17.66
CA GLY A 115 -2.17 14.57 -16.28
C GLY A 115 -0.80 14.13 -15.75
N GLY A 116 0.12 13.74 -16.64
CA GLY A 116 1.50 13.39 -16.31
C GLY A 116 2.32 14.62 -15.91
N HIS A 117 1.92 15.29 -14.83
CA HIS A 117 2.75 16.29 -14.16
C HIS A 117 3.93 15.60 -13.50
N HIS A 118 4.91 15.24 -14.33
CA HIS A 118 6.27 15.08 -13.88
C HIS A 118 6.69 16.42 -13.25
N HIS A 119 6.54 16.51 -11.93
CA HIS A 119 7.40 17.34 -11.12
C HIS A 119 8.82 16.78 -11.27
N ALA A 120 9.46 17.12 -12.39
CA ALA A 120 10.90 17.05 -12.55
C ALA A 120 11.48 18.12 -11.62
N GLY A 121 11.58 17.77 -10.34
CA GLY A 121 12.21 18.63 -9.35
C GLY A 121 13.65 18.83 -9.78
N HIS A 122 14.16 20.05 -9.72
CA HIS A 122 15.49 20.36 -10.26
C HIS A 122 16.64 19.57 -9.56
N GLY A 123 16.36 18.96 -8.39
CA GLY A 123 17.26 18.03 -7.70
C GLY A 123 17.18 16.56 -8.15
N ASP A 124 16.11 16.14 -8.84
CA ASP A 124 15.90 14.76 -9.31
C ASP A 124 16.91 14.38 -10.39
N ASP A 125 17.00 15.22 -11.43
CA ASP A 125 17.95 15.04 -12.52
C ASP A 125 19.38 15.15 -12.01
N ALA A 126 19.62 16.08 -11.06
CA ALA A 126 20.91 16.21 -10.38
C ALA A 126 21.31 14.94 -9.60
N ALA A 127 20.36 14.23 -8.97
CA ALA A 127 20.66 12.97 -8.29
C ALA A 127 21.12 11.87 -9.27
N LEU A 128 20.45 11.77 -10.43
CA LEU A 128 20.86 10.87 -11.52
C LEU A 128 22.18 11.32 -12.17
N ASP A 129 22.40 12.62 -12.36
CA ASP A 129 23.64 13.15 -12.93
C ASP A 129 24.86 12.96 -12.03
N ARG A 130 24.70 13.09 -10.70
CA ARG A 130 25.76 12.68 -9.74
C ARG A 130 26.14 11.21 -9.94
N LEU A 131 25.15 10.33 -10.16
CA LEU A 131 25.37 8.89 -10.33
C LEU A 131 25.95 8.53 -11.73
N ARG A 132 25.61 9.31 -12.77
CA ARG A 132 26.27 9.24 -14.10
C ARG A 132 27.74 9.67 -14.01
N ALA A 133 28.00 10.80 -13.35
CA ALA A 133 29.32 11.43 -13.25
C ALA A 133 30.26 10.79 -12.20
N ALA A 134 29.74 9.95 -11.30
CA ALA A 134 30.54 9.24 -10.31
C ALA A 134 31.64 8.38 -10.98
N SER A 135 32.84 8.34 -10.39
CA SER A 135 33.89 7.41 -10.81
C SER A 135 33.53 5.97 -10.42
N ASP A 136 34.15 4.96 -11.04
CA ASP A 136 33.96 3.55 -10.63
C ASP A 136 34.52 3.24 -9.22
N ALA A 137 35.32 4.14 -8.64
CA ALA A 137 35.74 4.07 -7.23
C ALA A 137 34.73 4.73 -6.28
N ASP A 138 33.95 5.70 -6.77
CA ASP A 138 32.95 6.45 -6.01
C ASP A 138 31.53 5.89 -6.13
N VAL A 139 31.23 5.09 -7.16
CA VAL A 139 29.86 4.70 -7.53
C VAL A 139 29.08 4.05 -6.40
N ASP A 140 29.71 3.22 -5.57
CA ASP A 140 29.07 2.59 -4.39
C ASP A 140 28.68 3.63 -3.33
N ARG A 141 29.54 4.63 -3.11
CA ARG A 141 29.29 5.73 -2.16
C ARG A 141 28.19 6.64 -2.68
N VAL A 142 28.28 7.07 -3.94
CA VAL A 142 27.29 7.96 -4.56
C VAL A 142 25.93 7.27 -4.70
N LEU A 143 25.88 5.96 -4.98
CA LEU A 143 24.63 5.18 -4.95
C LEU A 143 24.04 5.13 -3.53
N ARG A 144 24.85 4.87 -2.49
CA ARG A 144 24.37 4.89 -1.09
C ARG A 144 23.80 6.24 -0.70
N GLU A 145 24.48 7.34 -1.04
CA GLU A 145 24.02 8.71 -0.81
C GLU A 145 22.70 9.00 -1.55
N VAL A 146 22.68 8.84 -2.88
CA VAL A 146 21.49 9.09 -3.72
C VAL A 146 20.30 8.24 -3.31
N LEU A 147 20.49 6.94 -3.09
CA LEU A 147 19.40 6.03 -2.79
C LEU A 147 18.89 6.20 -1.36
N ALA A 148 19.75 6.47 -0.36
CA ALA A 148 19.30 6.71 1.01
C ALA A 148 18.49 8.00 1.15
N ASP A 149 18.86 9.07 0.43
CA ASP A 149 18.08 10.31 0.42
C ASP A 149 16.72 10.12 -0.28
N HIS A 150 16.69 9.36 -1.37
CA HIS A 150 15.47 9.00 -2.09
C HIS A 150 14.53 8.14 -1.23
N GLN A 151 15.02 7.03 -0.64
CA GLN A 151 14.18 6.17 0.20
C GLN A 151 13.68 6.87 1.47
N ARG A 152 14.43 7.84 2.01
CA ARG A 152 13.94 8.66 3.14
C ARG A 152 12.73 9.51 2.75
N ALA A 153 12.73 10.10 1.55
CA ALA A 153 11.57 10.83 1.03
C ALA A 153 10.34 9.93 0.84
N ALA A 154 10.52 8.70 0.33
CA ALA A 154 9.44 7.70 0.29
C ALA A 154 8.90 7.34 1.69
N ALA A 155 9.78 7.13 2.66
CA ALA A 155 9.38 6.78 4.03
C ALA A 155 8.55 7.89 4.69
N ASP A 156 8.94 9.16 4.52
CA ASP A 156 8.24 10.30 5.09
C ASP A 156 6.90 10.58 4.38
N LEU A 157 6.84 10.43 3.05
CA LEU A 157 5.58 10.47 2.28
C LEU A 157 4.62 9.34 2.69
N ALA A 158 5.14 8.14 2.92
CA ALA A 158 4.38 6.99 3.36
C ALA A 158 3.82 7.17 4.78
N ARG A 159 4.64 7.64 5.73
CA ARG A 159 4.20 8.00 7.08
C ARG A 159 3.05 9.01 7.06
N ALA A 160 3.18 10.09 6.29
CA ALA A 160 2.11 11.08 6.17
C ALA A 160 0.79 10.47 5.67
N GLN A 161 0.85 9.58 4.68
CA GLN A 161 -0.33 8.85 4.18
C GLN A 161 -0.92 7.85 5.20
N VAL A 162 -0.10 7.25 6.07
CA VAL A 162 -0.60 6.41 7.18
C VAL A 162 -1.48 7.23 8.14
N ASP A 163 -1.17 8.51 8.34
CA ASP A 163 -1.94 9.40 9.21
C ASP A 163 -3.20 10.00 8.54
N VAL A 164 -3.10 10.47 7.29
CA VAL A 164 -4.19 11.23 6.62
C VAL A 164 -5.05 10.43 5.63
N GLY A 165 -4.60 9.25 5.21
CA GLY A 165 -5.27 8.43 4.20
C GLY A 165 -6.67 7.95 4.63
N ARG A 166 -7.50 7.56 3.65
CA ARG A 166 -8.89 7.11 3.93
C ARG A 166 -9.12 5.65 3.52
N SER A 167 -8.66 5.24 2.33
CA SER A 167 -8.67 3.83 1.93
C SER A 167 -7.75 3.01 2.84
N GLN A 168 -8.30 1.98 3.50
CA GLN A 168 -7.50 1.11 4.37
C GLN A 168 -6.39 0.39 3.58
N GLN A 169 -6.70 -0.09 2.37
CA GLN A 169 -5.75 -0.75 1.46
C GLN A 169 -4.52 0.13 1.15
N VAL A 170 -4.72 1.43 0.90
CA VAL A 170 -3.62 2.37 0.64
C VAL A 170 -2.84 2.66 1.91
N ARG A 171 -3.49 2.77 3.07
CA ARG A 171 -2.78 2.90 4.37
C ARG A 171 -1.98 1.65 4.74
N ASP A 172 -2.43 0.45 4.33
CA ASP A 172 -1.69 -0.80 4.51
C ASP A 172 -0.49 -0.90 3.55
N LEU A 173 -0.57 -0.36 2.33
CA LEU A 173 0.61 -0.19 1.47
C LEU A 173 1.58 0.84 2.09
N ALA A 174 1.09 2.00 2.50
CA ALA A 174 1.92 3.06 3.08
C ALA A 174 2.68 2.58 4.34
N ARG A 175 2.04 1.79 5.23
CA ARG A 175 2.73 1.14 6.36
C ARG A 175 3.90 0.25 5.93
N ARG A 176 3.75 -0.52 4.84
CA ARG A 176 4.83 -1.38 4.33
C ARG A 176 5.96 -0.56 3.74
N ILE A 177 5.65 0.46 2.94
CA ILE A 177 6.64 1.38 2.35
C ILE A 177 7.40 2.14 3.44
N GLU A 178 6.73 2.65 4.48
CA GLU A 178 7.43 3.29 5.60
C GLU A 178 8.44 2.33 6.25
N GLN A 179 8.04 1.09 6.52
CA GLN A 179 8.85 0.08 7.19
C GLN A 179 10.03 -0.39 6.33
N SER A 180 9.79 -0.72 5.05
CA SER A 180 10.82 -1.15 4.12
C SER A 180 11.84 -0.04 3.87
N ARG A 181 11.37 1.17 3.52
CA ARG A 181 12.25 2.30 3.18
C ARG A 181 13.04 2.80 4.39
N THR A 182 12.50 2.73 5.61
CA THR A 182 13.29 2.99 6.84
C THR A 182 14.44 1.98 6.98
N ALA A 183 14.16 0.68 6.87
CA ALA A 183 15.19 -0.37 6.96
C ALA A 183 16.20 -0.31 5.79
N GLU A 184 15.77 0.06 4.59
CA GLU A 184 16.66 0.28 3.45
C GLU A 184 17.62 1.45 3.71
N VAL A 185 17.14 2.57 4.28
CA VAL A 185 18.00 3.70 4.70
C VAL A 185 19.03 3.27 5.74
N GLU A 186 18.66 2.46 6.73
CA GLU A 186 19.60 1.89 7.71
C GLU A 186 20.68 1.02 7.05
N LEU A 187 20.32 0.19 6.06
CA LEU A 187 21.27 -0.67 5.34
C LEU A 187 22.16 0.09 4.33
N LEU A 188 21.67 1.21 3.79
CA LEU A 188 22.42 2.08 2.87
C LEU A 188 23.41 2.98 3.62
N THR A 189 23.03 3.49 4.80
CA THR A 189 23.84 4.42 5.61
C THR A 189 24.67 3.75 6.70
N GLY A 190 24.31 2.53 7.10
CA GLY A 190 25.04 1.73 8.08
C GLY A 190 26.45 1.34 7.62
N PRO A 191 27.33 0.93 8.55
CA PRO A 191 28.68 0.48 8.21
C PRO A 191 28.62 -0.72 7.25
N PRO A 192 29.54 -0.81 6.26
CA PRO A 192 29.54 -1.90 5.31
C PRO A 192 29.67 -3.24 6.04
N ALA A 193 28.81 -4.20 5.69
CA ALA A 193 28.76 -5.49 6.35
C ALA A 193 30.15 -6.14 6.36
N ALA A 194 30.61 -6.51 7.56
CA ALA A 194 31.95 -7.09 7.74
C ALA A 194 32.10 -8.34 6.85
N ARG A 195 33.07 -8.29 5.93
CA ARG A 195 33.37 -9.40 5.02
C ARG A 195 33.66 -10.67 5.83
N ARG A 196 32.81 -11.68 5.65
CA ARG A 196 32.94 -13.04 6.19
C ARG A 196 33.66 -13.93 5.20
#